data_AF-A0A9R1VF66-F1
#
_entry.id   AF-A0A9R1VF66-F1
#
_cell.length_a   1.000
_cell.length_b   1.000
_cell.length_c   1.000
_cell.angle_alpha   90.00
_cell.angle_beta   90.00
_cell.angle_gamma   90.00
#
_symmetry.space_group_name_H-M   'P 1'
#
loop_
_entity.id
_entity.type
_entity.pdbx_description
1 polymer ?
#
loop_
_entity_poly.entity_id
_entity_poly.type
_entity_poly.pdbx_seq_one_letter_code
_entity_poly.pdbx_strand_id
1 'polypeptide(L)'
;MLSTYKHENIVSLLGFCDESNEKILVYEYASRRSLDSYLNTDDLTWNQRLQICVGAARGLAYLHNPGRTQQRVLHRDIKSSNILLDESWNAKISDLGLSKFAPANQQHTFLVTNVVGTLGYCDPLYIETGLLTKESDVYSFGVVLFEVLCGRLSISNKNGIHQSLTELVRHYYPQNKISDLIYSNIKDGMNPRSLDAFITIAYMCLKRDLEERPLMADVLRILESALEYQNHDKKVEIMQREGYSSNQSDYQSVSTFTRYGRLKVIAKLTNGENFHSSGIVSSIEFNHDDKLFATAGSSRRINIFDFSTMVNEPSELRIPLVEMPTRSKLSCLSWNKHTKNHIASSDYEGIVTIWDVNTRQGVMEFKEHNKRAWSVVFSHLESSMLVSGGDDHKVKIWCTKQESSVINIKMRAHICCVKYNPGSSNHIAVGSEDHYIYYYDIRNISYPLNIFIGHQKAVSYVKFLSNDELASASTDSTLCLWDVTRNIPVQKLKGHANYINFVGLSVYRDFLACGSETNEVYVYHKAMSKPLTWHRFGTLNVEDSDEDGRSDFVSAVCWKSDSPTMLAANSRGMVKVLVLAP
;
A
#
# COMPACT_ATOMS: atom_id res chain seq x y z
N MET A 1 17.95 -8.68 35.48
CA MET A 1 17.93 -7.99 34.17
C MET A 1 17.13 -8.77 33.13
N LEU A 2 17.35 -10.09 32.95
CA LEU A 2 16.48 -10.90 32.08
C LEU A 2 15.05 -11.07 32.62
N SER A 3 14.87 -11.10 33.95
CA SER A 3 13.56 -11.22 34.62
C SER A 3 12.56 -10.07 34.34
N THR A 4 13.01 -8.94 33.78
CA THR A 4 12.15 -7.81 33.40
C THR A 4 11.56 -7.93 32.01
N TYR A 5 12.06 -8.86 31.18
CA TYR A 5 11.54 -9.12 29.83
C TYR A 5 10.50 -10.24 29.91
N LYS A 6 9.23 -9.86 29.89
CA LYS A 6 8.09 -10.78 29.97
C LYS A 6 7.24 -10.65 28.71
N HIS A 7 7.08 -11.75 28.00
CA HIS A 7 6.32 -11.83 26.77
C HIS A 7 5.75 -13.24 26.60
N GLU A 8 4.57 -13.38 25.98
CA GLU A 8 3.91 -14.68 25.80
C GLU A 8 4.79 -15.70 25.06
N ASN A 9 5.59 -15.23 24.09
CA ASN A 9 6.50 -16.02 23.27
C ASN A 9 7.96 -16.06 23.77
N ILE A 10 8.22 -15.79 25.05
CA ILE A 10 9.55 -15.89 25.65
C ILE A 10 9.44 -16.66 26.95
N VAL A 11 10.36 -17.61 27.17
CA VAL A 11 10.44 -18.36 28.42
C VAL A 11 10.84 -17.42 29.56
N SER A 12 9.90 -17.19 30.48
CA SER A 12 10.10 -16.34 31.64
C SER A 12 11.00 -16.99 32.69
N LEU A 13 11.98 -16.23 33.18
CA LEU A 13 12.73 -16.58 34.40
C LEU A 13 11.85 -16.27 35.63
N LEU A 14 11.47 -17.32 36.37
CA LEU A 14 10.59 -17.23 37.54
C LEU A 14 11.36 -16.93 38.82
N GLY A 15 12.60 -17.40 38.94
CA GLY A 15 13.43 -17.20 40.12
C GLY A 15 14.85 -17.71 39.92
N PHE A 16 15.70 -17.48 40.93
CA PHE A 16 17.05 -18.02 40.98
C PHE A 16 17.44 -18.37 42.41
N CYS A 17 18.40 -19.28 42.55
CA CYS A 17 19.08 -19.60 43.81
C CYS A 17 20.58 -19.36 43.62
N ASP A 18 21.21 -18.71 44.58
CA ASP A 18 22.66 -18.51 44.67
C ASP A 18 23.07 -18.75 46.13
N GLU A 19 23.05 -20.02 46.54
CA GLU A 19 23.36 -20.44 47.91
C GLU A 19 24.28 -21.65 47.88
N SER A 20 25.16 -21.76 48.88
CA SER A 20 26.00 -22.95 49.13
C SER A 20 26.78 -23.47 47.90
N ASN A 21 27.28 -22.56 47.06
CA ASN A 21 28.03 -22.86 45.83
C ASN A 21 27.19 -23.49 44.69
N GLU A 22 25.85 -23.51 44.82
CA GLU A 22 24.93 -23.90 43.75
C GLU A 22 24.27 -22.67 43.12
N LYS A 23 24.23 -22.65 41.79
CA LYS A 23 23.58 -21.60 41.01
C LYS A 23 22.45 -22.20 40.18
N ILE A 24 21.22 -21.93 40.58
CA ILE A 24 20.02 -22.50 39.96
C ILE A 24 19.20 -21.39 39.35
N LEU A 25 18.74 -21.58 38.12
CA LEU A 25 17.77 -20.71 37.45
C LEU A 25 16.48 -21.49 37.24
N VAL A 26 15.37 -20.92 37.70
CA VAL A 26 14.04 -21.53 37.58
C VAL A 26 13.28 -20.82 36.48
N TYR A 27 12.94 -21.54 35.42
CA TYR A 27 12.20 -21.04 34.27
C TYR A 27 10.78 -21.61 34.24
N GLU A 28 9.88 -20.94 33.50
CA GLU A 28 8.60 -21.55 33.13
C GLU A 28 8.83 -22.81 32.28
N TYR A 29 7.97 -23.82 32.47
CA TYR A 29 8.07 -25.09 31.79
C TYR A 29 7.18 -25.12 30.54
N ALA A 30 7.77 -25.38 29.37
CA ALA A 30 7.06 -25.60 28.11
C ALA A 30 6.92 -27.11 27.87
N SER A 31 5.69 -27.62 27.96
CA SER A 31 5.42 -29.06 28.08
C SER A 31 5.57 -29.86 26.78
N ARG A 32 5.57 -29.21 25.60
CA ARG A 32 5.67 -29.86 24.29
C ARG A 32 7.08 -29.81 23.69
N ARG A 33 8.14 -29.92 24.50
CA ARG A 33 9.55 -29.97 24.04
C ARG A 33 9.89 -28.82 23.08
N SER A 34 10.97 -28.99 22.32
CA SER A 34 11.49 -28.02 21.36
C SER A 34 11.04 -28.30 19.93
N LEU A 35 10.98 -27.26 19.09
CA LEU A 35 10.49 -27.32 17.71
C LEU A 35 11.23 -28.35 16.85
N ASP A 36 12.54 -28.48 17.02
CA ASP A 36 13.39 -29.44 16.29
C ASP A 36 12.91 -30.89 16.43
N SER A 37 12.30 -31.23 17.56
CA SER A 37 11.76 -32.57 17.84
C SER A 37 10.62 -32.97 16.91
N TYR A 38 9.98 -32.01 16.23
CA TYR A 38 8.80 -32.23 15.40
C TYR A 38 9.05 -32.02 13.92
N LEU A 39 10.17 -31.42 13.51
CA LEU A 39 10.36 -30.95 12.13
C LEU A 39 10.39 -32.08 11.10
N ASN A 40 10.93 -33.24 11.46
CA ASN A 40 11.02 -34.42 10.60
C ASN A 40 9.87 -35.43 10.79
N THR A 41 8.85 -35.06 11.56
CA THR A 41 7.67 -35.87 11.88
C THR A 41 6.40 -35.26 11.27
N ASP A 42 5.33 -36.04 11.26
CA ASP A 42 4.00 -35.61 10.80
C ASP A 42 3.15 -34.97 11.90
N ASP A 43 3.72 -34.76 13.09
CA ASP A 43 3.02 -34.23 14.26
C ASP A 43 2.54 -32.78 14.08
N LEU A 44 3.17 -32.03 13.17
CA LEU A 44 2.86 -30.63 12.90
C LEU A 44 2.44 -30.39 11.45
N THR A 45 1.20 -29.95 11.28
CA THR A 45 0.70 -29.44 9.99
C THR A 45 1.44 -28.17 9.57
N TRP A 46 1.42 -27.84 8.28
CA TRP A 46 1.99 -26.58 7.78
C TRP A 46 1.44 -25.35 8.50
N ASN A 47 0.13 -25.33 8.79
CA ASN A 47 -0.49 -24.19 9.47
C ASN A 47 0.04 -24.01 10.90
N GLN A 48 0.21 -25.09 11.65
CA GLN A 48 0.80 -25.05 12.99
C GLN A 48 2.28 -24.63 12.93
N ARG A 49 3.04 -25.18 11.97
CA ARG A 49 4.43 -24.76 11.71
C ARG A 49 4.53 -23.26 11.46
N LEU A 50 3.62 -22.72 10.66
CA LEU A 50 3.55 -21.29 10.36
C LEU A 50 3.16 -20.45 11.58
N GLN A 51 2.19 -20.90 12.39
CA GLN A 51 1.83 -20.25 13.66
C GLN A 51 3.00 -20.23 14.65
N ILE A 52 3.76 -21.31 14.74
CA ILE A 52 4.97 -21.40 15.56
C ILE A 52 6.02 -20.39 15.09
N CYS A 53 6.27 -20.29 13.78
CA CYS A 53 7.17 -19.28 13.21
C CYS A 53 6.71 -17.85 13.55
N VAL A 54 5.41 -17.56 13.45
CA VAL A 54 4.84 -16.26 13.83
C VAL A 54 5.08 -15.97 15.32
N GLY A 55 4.80 -16.93 16.21
CA GLY A 55 5.04 -16.76 17.64
C GLY A 55 6.52 -16.52 17.97
N ALA A 56 7.43 -17.29 17.37
CA ALA A 56 8.86 -17.10 17.54
C ALA A 56 9.32 -15.73 17.01
N ALA A 57 8.86 -15.32 15.82
CA ALA A 57 9.15 -14.00 15.27
C ALA A 57 8.67 -12.87 16.20
N ARG A 58 7.50 -13.02 16.83
CA ARG A 58 6.95 -12.06 17.79
C ARG A 58 7.81 -11.93 19.04
N GLY A 59 8.26 -13.06 19.60
CA GLY A 59 9.20 -13.07 20.73
C GLY A 59 10.52 -12.38 20.38
N LEU A 60 11.09 -12.66 19.20
CA LEU A 60 12.37 -12.08 18.81
C LEU A 60 12.26 -10.59 18.47
N ALA A 61 11.16 -10.18 17.82
CA ALA A 61 10.85 -8.77 17.57
C ALA A 61 10.71 -7.99 18.88
N TYR A 62 10.11 -8.60 19.93
CA TYR A 62 10.05 -8.00 21.26
C TYR A 62 11.45 -7.82 21.88
N LEU A 63 12.33 -8.83 21.80
CA LEU A 63 13.71 -8.72 22.30
C LEU A 63 14.51 -7.62 21.59
N HIS A 64 14.31 -7.46 20.28
CA HIS A 64 14.97 -6.44 19.47
C HIS A 64 14.36 -5.03 19.63
N ASN A 65 13.16 -4.92 20.21
CA ASN A 65 12.49 -3.63 20.42
C ASN A 65 12.98 -2.99 21.73
N PRO A 66 13.59 -1.79 21.67
CA PRO A 66 14.12 -1.12 22.86
C PRO A 66 13.04 -0.68 23.87
N GLY A 67 11.76 -0.64 23.47
CA GLY A 67 10.60 -0.43 24.35
C GLY A 67 10.80 0.64 25.42
N ARG A 68 10.36 0.34 26.66
CA ARG A 68 10.56 1.20 27.85
C ARG A 68 11.94 1.05 28.48
N THR A 69 12.66 -0.04 28.22
CA THR A 69 13.92 -0.38 28.89
C THR A 69 15.13 0.31 28.25
N GLN A 70 14.97 0.96 27.09
CA GLN A 70 16.04 1.63 26.34
C GLN A 70 17.22 0.67 26.01
N GLN A 71 16.96 -0.64 25.98
CA GLN A 71 17.94 -1.68 25.73
C GLN A 71 17.34 -2.78 24.88
N ARG A 72 18.07 -3.21 23.85
CA ARG A 72 17.73 -4.35 23.01
C ARG A 72 18.47 -5.59 23.52
N VAL A 73 17.83 -6.75 23.42
CA VAL A 73 18.42 -8.04 23.76
C VAL A 73 18.75 -8.77 22.47
N LEU A 74 20.02 -9.09 22.27
CA LEU A 74 20.51 -9.92 21.16
C LEU A 74 20.64 -11.35 21.67
N HIS A 75 19.96 -12.31 21.05
CA HIS A 75 19.87 -13.67 21.55
C HIS A 75 21.15 -14.47 21.35
N ARG A 76 21.77 -14.37 20.16
CA ARG A 76 23.00 -15.06 19.69
C ARG A 76 22.92 -16.57 19.46
N ASP A 77 21.81 -17.22 19.78
CA ASP A 77 21.69 -18.68 19.64
C ASP A 77 20.26 -19.08 19.27
N ILE A 78 19.69 -18.37 18.29
CA ILE A 78 18.40 -18.74 17.71
C ILE A 78 18.58 -20.00 16.88
N LYS A 79 17.89 -21.07 17.27
CA LYS A 79 17.83 -22.36 16.60
C LYS A 79 16.53 -23.07 16.97
N SER A 80 16.12 -24.06 16.19
CA SER A 80 14.87 -24.80 16.42
C SER A 80 14.84 -25.50 17.79
N SER A 81 15.98 -25.94 18.34
CA SER A 81 16.04 -26.53 19.69
C SER A 81 15.86 -25.53 20.83
N ASN A 82 16.04 -24.22 20.57
CA ASN A 82 15.82 -23.15 21.55
C ASN A 82 14.43 -22.49 21.41
N ILE A 83 13.58 -23.01 20.51
CA ILE A 83 12.17 -22.60 20.40
C ILE A 83 11.33 -23.71 21.03
N LEU A 84 10.86 -23.50 22.25
CA LEU A 84 10.02 -24.45 22.98
C LEU A 84 8.54 -24.26 22.64
N LEU A 85 7.76 -25.31 22.84
CA LEU A 85 6.33 -25.32 22.56
C LEU A 85 5.53 -25.55 23.85
N ASP A 86 4.52 -24.71 24.10
CA ASP A 86 3.63 -24.88 25.25
C ASP A 86 2.48 -25.87 24.97
N GLU A 87 1.59 -26.07 25.94
CA GLU A 87 0.44 -26.99 25.82
C GLU A 87 -0.46 -26.69 24.62
N SER A 88 -0.52 -25.42 24.20
CA SER A 88 -1.31 -24.91 23.09
C SER A 88 -0.52 -24.80 21.78
N TRP A 89 0.68 -25.38 21.71
CA TRP A 89 1.59 -25.32 20.56
C TRP A 89 2.11 -23.91 20.23
N ASN A 90 2.03 -22.97 21.17
CA ASN A 90 2.63 -21.65 20.96
C ASN A 90 4.14 -21.73 21.14
N ALA A 91 4.85 -20.99 20.30
CA ALA A 91 6.30 -20.88 20.37
C ALA A 91 6.75 -19.99 21.53
N LYS A 92 7.79 -20.41 22.24
CA LYS A 92 8.48 -19.67 23.28
C LYS A 92 9.99 -19.74 23.07
N ILE A 93 10.60 -18.58 22.84
CA ILE A 93 12.06 -18.46 22.74
C ILE A 93 12.68 -18.71 24.12
N SER A 94 13.67 -19.59 24.17
CA SER A 94 14.35 -20.04 25.39
C SER A 94 15.86 -19.91 25.26
N ASP A 95 16.58 -20.15 26.35
CA ASP A 95 18.04 -20.11 26.43
C ASP A 95 18.66 -18.73 26.11
N LEU A 96 18.35 -17.76 26.97
CA LEU A 96 18.96 -16.43 26.96
C LEU A 96 20.37 -16.41 27.60
N GLY A 97 20.98 -17.58 27.82
CA GLY A 97 22.28 -17.70 28.51
C GLY A 97 23.44 -17.04 27.76
N LEU A 98 23.36 -16.98 26.44
CA LEU A 98 24.37 -16.34 25.58
C LEU A 98 24.03 -14.89 25.23
N SER A 99 22.85 -14.41 25.62
CA SER A 99 22.32 -13.13 25.17
C SER A 99 23.12 -11.92 25.65
N LYS A 100 23.07 -10.83 24.88
CA LYS A 100 23.75 -9.57 25.19
C LYS A 100 22.81 -8.38 25.08
N PHE A 101 23.01 -7.39 25.93
CA PHE A 101 22.28 -6.13 25.90
C PHE A 101 23.02 -5.14 25.00
N ALA A 102 22.30 -4.53 24.06
CA ALA A 102 22.81 -3.47 23.18
C ALA A 102 22.07 -2.13 23.49
N PRO A 103 22.77 -0.98 23.49
CA PRO A 103 22.17 0.33 23.76
C PRO A 103 21.06 0.70 22.75
N ALA A 104 19.96 1.33 23.18
CA ALA A 104 18.89 1.72 22.24
C ALA A 104 19.20 2.96 21.39
N ASN A 105 20.11 3.83 21.84
CA ASN A 105 20.33 5.19 21.33
C ASN A 105 21.17 5.29 20.03
N GLN A 106 21.56 4.16 19.44
CA GLN A 106 22.26 4.10 18.16
C GLN A 106 21.50 3.20 17.19
N GLN A 107 21.33 3.65 15.94
CA GLN A 107 20.59 2.95 14.87
C GLN A 107 21.32 1.67 14.43
N HIS A 108 22.65 1.70 14.43
CA HIS A 108 23.54 0.55 14.18
C HIS A 108 24.40 0.30 15.41
N THR A 109 23.94 -0.57 16.31
CA THR A 109 24.77 -1.07 17.42
C THR A 109 25.38 -2.40 17.01
N PHE A 110 26.65 -2.38 16.64
CA PHE A 110 27.46 -3.60 16.64
C PHE A 110 28.13 -3.73 18.01
N LEU A 111 28.13 -4.94 18.55
CA LEU A 111 28.89 -5.29 19.74
C LEU A 111 30.10 -6.11 19.32
N VAL A 112 31.31 -5.62 19.61
CA VAL A 112 32.53 -6.42 19.47
C VAL A 112 32.54 -7.44 20.61
N THR A 113 32.45 -8.73 20.29
CA THR A 113 32.41 -9.81 21.28
C THR A 113 33.03 -11.08 20.71
N ASN A 114 33.49 -11.99 21.58
CA ASN A 114 33.88 -13.33 21.17
C ASN A 114 32.74 -13.99 20.40
N VAL A 115 33.04 -14.67 19.30
CA VAL A 115 32.04 -15.39 18.50
C VAL A 115 31.56 -16.61 19.29
N VAL A 116 30.26 -16.67 19.57
CA VAL A 116 29.60 -17.83 20.20
C VAL A 116 28.24 -18.06 19.52
N GLY A 117 27.74 -19.28 19.57
CA GLY A 117 26.48 -19.70 18.95
C GLY A 117 26.62 -21.07 18.29
N THR A 118 25.52 -21.60 17.77
CA THR A 118 25.49 -22.94 17.17
C THR A 118 25.91 -22.91 15.69
N LEU A 119 26.88 -23.76 15.33
CA LEU A 119 27.33 -23.94 13.94
C LEU A 119 26.14 -24.25 13.01
N GLY A 120 26.13 -23.65 11.82
CA GLY A 120 25.04 -23.77 10.85
C GLY A 120 23.89 -22.76 11.03
N TYR A 121 23.83 -22.07 12.17
CA TYR A 121 22.85 -21.00 12.44
C TYR A 121 23.52 -19.63 12.55
N CYS A 122 24.78 -19.59 12.96
CA CYS A 122 25.53 -18.35 13.11
C CYS A 122 25.62 -17.57 11.79
N ASP A 123 25.42 -16.26 11.90
CA ASP A 123 25.65 -15.29 10.84
C ASP A 123 27.12 -15.35 10.36
N PRO A 124 27.39 -15.61 9.07
CA PRO A 124 28.73 -15.65 8.52
C PRO A 124 29.51 -14.35 8.77
N LEU A 125 28.86 -13.19 8.69
CA LEU A 125 29.52 -11.92 8.91
C LEU A 125 29.93 -11.75 10.37
N TYR A 126 29.09 -12.20 11.30
CA TYR A 126 29.42 -12.24 12.73
C TYR A 126 30.60 -13.17 13.01
N ILE A 127 30.63 -14.35 12.39
CA ILE A 127 31.76 -15.29 12.53
C ILE A 127 33.08 -14.67 12.04
N GLU A 128 33.04 -14.02 10.88
CA GLU A 128 34.23 -13.46 10.25
C GLU A 128 34.74 -12.19 10.96
N THR A 129 33.84 -11.34 11.45
CA THR A 129 34.18 -10.00 11.94
C THR A 129 34.16 -9.88 13.47
N GLY A 130 33.50 -10.80 14.17
CA GLY A 130 33.21 -10.68 15.62
C GLY A 130 32.19 -9.59 15.97
N LEU A 131 31.56 -8.96 14.96
CA LEU A 131 30.57 -7.91 15.15
C LEU A 131 29.17 -8.51 15.27
N LEU A 132 28.61 -8.44 16.48
CA LEU A 132 27.27 -8.91 16.75
C LEU A 132 26.25 -7.80 16.55
N THR A 133 25.20 -8.05 15.77
CA THR A 133 24.07 -7.14 15.59
C THR A 133 22.72 -7.84 15.75
N LYS A 134 21.62 -7.09 15.70
CA LYS A 134 20.25 -7.66 15.68
C LYS A 134 20.00 -8.47 14.41
N GLU A 135 20.61 -8.08 13.31
CA GLU A 135 20.57 -8.77 12.02
C GLU A 135 21.28 -10.13 12.06
N SER A 136 22.17 -10.37 13.03
CA SER A 136 22.75 -11.70 13.26
C SER A 136 21.70 -12.69 13.77
N ASP A 137 20.81 -12.27 14.69
CA ASP A 137 19.67 -13.09 15.12
C ASP A 137 18.66 -13.30 13.98
N VAL A 138 18.45 -12.28 13.13
CA VAL A 138 17.60 -12.38 11.92
C VAL A 138 18.11 -13.47 11.00
N TYR A 139 19.42 -13.54 10.76
CA TYR A 139 20.03 -14.59 9.95
C TYR A 139 19.76 -15.97 10.54
N SER A 140 20.03 -16.15 11.83
CA SER A 140 19.79 -17.42 12.53
C SER A 140 18.31 -17.82 12.49
N PHE A 141 17.39 -16.86 12.59
CA PHE A 141 15.96 -17.11 12.42
C PHE A 141 15.60 -17.53 10.99
N GLY A 142 16.23 -16.94 9.97
CA GLY A 142 16.09 -17.37 8.57
C GLY A 142 16.48 -18.84 8.36
N VAL A 143 17.51 -19.32 9.05
CA VAL A 143 17.88 -20.74 9.04
C VAL A 143 16.74 -21.60 9.60
N VAL A 144 16.19 -21.22 10.76
CA VAL A 144 15.06 -21.93 11.39
C VAL A 144 13.84 -21.99 10.46
N LEU A 145 13.51 -20.90 9.75
CA LEU A 145 12.40 -20.90 8.79
C LEU A 145 12.59 -21.95 7.69
N PHE A 146 13.81 -22.14 7.19
CA PHE A 146 14.10 -23.20 6.23
C PHE A 146 14.11 -24.59 6.85
N GLU A 147 14.50 -24.76 8.11
CA GLU A 147 14.34 -26.05 8.80
C GLU A 147 12.87 -26.44 8.89
N VAL A 148 12.01 -25.48 9.22
CA VAL A 148 10.55 -25.66 9.31
C VAL A 148 9.95 -26.08 7.97
N LEU A 149 10.38 -25.42 6.89
CA LEU A 149 9.92 -25.68 5.53
C LEU A 149 10.44 -27.00 4.95
N CYS A 150 11.71 -27.34 5.21
CA CYS A 150 12.35 -28.52 4.66
C CYS A 150 12.23 -29.76 5.55
N GLY A 151 11.74 -29.63 6.78
CA GLY A 151 11.58 -30.73 7.72
C GLY A 151 12.90 -31.43 8.10
N ARG A 152 14.00 -30.68 8.11
CA ARG A 152 15.35 -31.18 8.44
C ARG A 152 16.17 -30.11 9.14
N LEU A 153 17.15 -30.56 9.92
CA LEU A 153 18.02 -29.66 10.66
C LEU A 153 19.10 -29.01 9.75
N SER A 154 19.58 -27.84 10.15
CA SER A 154 20.55 -27.02 9.42
C SER A 154 21.84 -27.77 9.10
N ILE A 155 22.29 -28.60 10.04
CA ILE A 155 23.39 -29.54 9.86
C ILE A 155 22.81 -30.95 9.98
N SER A 156 22.77 -31.67 8.87
CA SER A 156 22.45 -33.10 8.86
C SER A 156 23.65 -33.89 8.37
N ASN A 157 23.99 -34.97 9.09
CA ASN A 157 25.06 -35.87 8.70
C ASN A 157 24.46 -37.03 7.90
N LYS A 158 24.32 -36.87 6.59
CA LYS A 158 23.87 -37.95 5.69
C LYS A 158 25.08 -38.49 4.92
N ASN A 159 25.37 -39.77 5.09
CA ASN A 159 26.42 -40.51 4.38
C ASN A 159 27.86 -39.95 4.54
N GLY A 160 28.16 -39.31 5.68
CA GLY A 160 29.51 -38.78 5.96
C GLY A 160 29.86 -37.47 5.25
N ILE A 161 28.90 -36.86 4.55
CA ILE A 161 29.05 -35.54 3.91
C ILE A 161 28.25 -34.53 4.73
N HIS A 162 28.94 -33.54 5.30
CA HIS A 162 28.31 -32.38 5.92
C HIS A 162 27.68 -31.51 4.84
N GLN A 163 26.37 -31.57 4.69
CA GLN A 163 25.64 -30.68 3.78
C GLN A 163 24.86 -29.65 4.59
N SER A 164 25.24 -28.38 4.44
CA SER A 164 24.58 -27.26 5.11
C SER A 164 23.26 -26.92 4.40
N LEU A 165 22.17 -26.80 5.16
CA LEU A 165 20.87 -26.40 4.62
C LEU A 165 20.93 -25.02 3.93
N THR A 166 21.72 -24.10 4.48
CA THR A 166 21.88 -22.75 3.92
C THR A 166 22.59 -22.76 2.55
N GLU A 167 23.54 -23.68 2.33
CA GLU A 167 24.20 -23.85 1.03
C GLU A 167 23.24 -24.41 -0.01
N LEU A 168 22.44 -25.41 0.35
CA LEU A 168 21.39 -25.96 -0.50
C LEU A 168 20.38 -24.87 -0.90
N VAL A 169 19.89 -24.09 0.07
CA VAL A 169 18.94 -23.00 -0.18
C VAL A 169 19.54 -21.95 -1.12
N ARG A 170 20.81 -21.56 -0.92
CA ARG A 170 21.50 -20.61 -1.81
C ARG A 170 21.65 -21.13 -3.24
N HIS A 171 21.76 -22.44 -3.43
CA HIS A 171 21.83 -23.04 -4.75
C HIS A 171 20.44 -23.17 -5.43
N TYR A 172 19.42 -23.59 -4.70
CA TYR A 172 18.09 -23.90 -5.25
C TYR A 172 17.16 -22.68 -5.39
N TYR A 173 17.31 -21.65 -4.54
CA TYR A 173 16.47 -20.45 -4.59
C TYR A 173 16.58 -19.66 -5.90
N PRO A 174 17.78 -19.29 -6.40
CA PRO A 174 17.90 -18.54 -7.65
C PRO A 174 17.42 -19.32 -8.88
N GLN A 175 17.32 -20.65 -8.77
CA GLN A 175 16.82 -21.52 -9.84
C GLN A 175 15.30 -21.73 -9.79
N ASN A 176 14.59 -21.11 -8.84
CA ASN A 176 13.18 -21.35 -8.54
C ASN A 176 12.84 -22.83 -8.23
N LYS A 177 13.76 -23.54 -7.57
CA LYS A 177 13.62 -24.98 -7.24
C LYS A 177 13.46 -25.27 -5.74
N ILE A 178 13.17 -24.25 -4.92
CA ILE A 178 13.00 -24.45 -3.46
C ILE A 178 11.84 -25.40 -3.14
N SER A 179 10.83 -25.48 -4.01
CA SER A 179 9.73 -26.44 -3.94
C SER A 179 10.17 -27.90 -3.85
N ASP A 180 11.38 -28.22 -4.32
CA ASP A 180 11.95 -29.56 -4.33
C ASP A 180 12.59 -29.93 -2.99
N LEU A 181 12.87 -28.92 -2.14
CA LEU A 181 13.45 -29.09 -0.81
C LEU A 181 12.37 -29.13 0.29
N ILE A 182 11.11 -28.82 -0.04
CA ILE A 182 10.00 -28.80 0.92
C ILE A 182 9.72 -30.22 1.42
N TYR A 183 9.47 -30.35 2.73
CA TYR A 183 9.10 -31.63 3.32
C TYR A 183 7.80 -32.16 2.70
N SER A 184 7.81 -33.39 2.20
CA SER A 184 6.73 -33.96 1.38
C SER A 184 5.38 -33.91 2.07
N ASN A 185 5.35 -34.20 3.38
CA ASN A 185 4.10 -34.43 4.12
C ASN A 185 3.37 -33.13 4.49
N ILE A 186 4.00 -31.97 4.29
CA ILE A 186 3.37 -30.66 4.49
C ILE A 186 2.98 -29.98 3.18
N LYS A 187 3.33 -30.56 2.01
CA LYS A 187 3.21 -29.92 0.69
C LYS A 187 1.76 -29.76 0.23
N ASP A 188 0.92 -30.76 0.47
CA ASP A 188 -0.46 -30.83 -0.05
C ASP A 188 -1.43 -29.84 0.60
N GLY A 189 -1.01 -29.14 1.66
CA GLY A 189 -1.81 -28.15 2.39
C GLY A 189 -1.32 -26.70 2.27
N MET A 190 -0.35 -26.41 1.40
CA MET A 190 0.26 -25.07 1.30
C MET A 190 -0.47 -24.17 0.30
N ASN A 191 -0.94 -23.01 0.77
CA ASN A 191 -1.39 -21.96 -0.14
C ASN A 191 -0.18 -21.36 -0.90
N PRO A 192 -0.22 -21.24 -2.24
CA PRO A 192 0.93 -20.75 -3.01
C PRO A 192 1.42 -19.35 -2.62
N ARG A 193 0.52 -18.42 -2.24
CA ARG A 193 0.89 -17.06 -1.81
C ARG A 193 1.50 -17.06 -0.41
N SER A 194 0.95 -17.88 0.49
CA SER A 194 1.54 -18.11 1.81
C SER A 194 2.97 -18.64 1.68
N LEU A 195 3.14 -19.66 0.82
CA LEU A 195 4.42 -20.29 0.57
C LEU A 195 5.44 -19.34 -0.06
N ASP A 196 5.04 -18.55 -1.06
CA ASP A 196 5.89 -17.56 -1.71
C ASP A 196 6.36 -16.46 -0.74
N ALA A 197 5.42 -15.93 0.06
CA ALA A 197 5.75 -14.95 1.10
C ALA A 197 6.73 -15.53 2.14
N PHE A 198 6.49 -16.76 2.59
CA PHE A 198 7.33 -17.46 3.56
C PHE A 198 8.75 -17.71 3.02
N ILE A 199 8.87 -18.27 1.81
CA ILE A 199 10.16 -18.56 1.16
C ILE A 199 10.94 -17.26 0.92
N THR A 200 10.26 -16.22 0.44
CA THR A 200 10.89 -14.93 0.16
C THR A 200 11.45 -14.30 1.41
N ILE A 201 10.67 -14.21 2.49
CA ILE A 201 11.16 -13.59 3.74
C ILE A 201 12.25 -14.42 4.40
N ALA A 202 12.13 -15.74 4.39
CA ALA A 202 13.17 -16.63 4.92
C ALA A 202 14.49 -16.46 4.15
N TYR A 203 14.43 -16.34 2.82
CA TYR A 203 15.63 -16.11 2.00
C TYR A 203 16.24 -14.72 2.21
N MET A 204 15.42 -13.68 2.36
CA MET A 204 15.91 -12.33 2.67
C MET A 204 16.65 -12.29 4.02
N CYS A 205 16.24 -13.09 5.00
CA CYS A 205 16.97 -13.20 6.27
C CYS A 205 18.39 -13.80 6.09
N LEU A 206 18.62 -14.63 5.07
CA LEU A 206 19.91 -15.29 4.79
C LEU A 206 20.87 -14.46 3.93
N LYS A 207 20.50 -13.22 3.58
CA LYS A 207 21.36 -12.30 2.82
C LYS A 207 22.67 -12.04 3.57
N ARG A 208 23.75 -11.86 2.82
CA ARG A 208 25.07 -11.59 3.43
C ARG A 208 25.17 -10.14 3.88
N ASP A 209 24.66 -9.21 3.07
CA ASP A 209 24.58 -7.80 3.41
C ASP A 209 23.55 -7.56 4.52
N LEU A 210 23.92 -6.76 5.52
CA LEU A 210 23.06 -6.40 6.65
C LEU A 210 21.92 -5.48 6.21
N GLU A 211 22.14 -4.61 5.23
CA GLU A 211 21.11 -3.67 4.75
C GLU A 211 20.01 -4.36 3.94
N GLU A 212 20.33 -5.51 3.32
CA GLU A 212 19.35 -6.34 2.62
C GLU A 212 18.54 -7.23 3.57
N ARG A 213 18.97 -7.40 4.82
CA ARG A 213 18.23 -8.19 5.81
C ARG A 213 17.07 -7.37 6.38
N PRO A 214 15.87 -7.96 6.47
CA PRO A 214 14.71 -7.31 7.06
C PRO A 214 14.88 -7.13 8.57
N LEU A 215 14.14 -6.19 9.16
CA LEU A 215 13.98 -6.13 10.61
C LEU A 215 13.08 -7.27 11.09
N MET A 216 13.24 -7.75 12.33
CA MET A 216 12.33 -8.77 12.87
C MET A 216 10.86 -8.35 12.90
N ALA A 217 10.57 -7.04 12.97
CA ALA A 217 9.22 -6.51 12.82
C ALA A 217 8.66 -6.73 11.39
N ASP A 218 9.49 -6.59 10.36
CA ASP A 218 9.10 -6.88 8.97
C ASP A 218 8.95 -8.38 8.73
N VAL A 219 9.85 -9.19 9.31
CA VAL A 219 9.75 -10.65 9.27
C VAL A 219 8.44 -11.12 9.90
N LEU A 220 8.12 -10.64 11.10
CA LEU A 220 6.86 -10.94 11.79
C LEU A 220 5.66 -10.56 10.92
N ARG A 221 5.64 -9.34 10.40
CA ARG A 221 4.53 -8.83 9.57
C ARG A 221 4.31 -9.71 8.34
N ILE A 222 5.37 -10.11 7.64
CA ILE A 222 5.24 -10.94 6.44
C ILE A 222 4.82 -12.38 6.78
N LEU A 223 5.29 -12.95 7.91
CA LEU A 223 4.84 -14.26 8.38
C LEU A 223 3.37 -14.24 8.82
N GLU A 224 2.90 -13.16 9.43
CA GLU A 224 1.48 -12.96 9.76
C GLU A 224 0.63 -12.88 8.49
N SER A 225 1.07 -12.12 7.47
CA SER A 225 0.41 -12.13 6.15
C SER A 225 0.43 -13.51 5.48
N ALA A 226 1.53 -14.27 5.60
CA ALA A 226 1.60 -15.64 5.10
C ALA A 226 0.60 -16.55 5.81
N LEU A 227 0.41 -16.40 7.12
CA LEU A 227 -0.56 -17.15 7.91
C LEU A 227 -2.01 -16.79 7.52
N GLU A 228 -2.26 -15.52 7.25
CA GLU A 228 -3.55 -15.05 6.74
C GLU A 228 -3.88 -15.66 5.38
N TYR A 229 -2.94 -15.64 4.42
CA TYR A 229 -3.12 -16.31 3.12
C TYR A 229 -3.43 -17.80 3.27
N GLN A 230 -2.76 -18.47 4.21
CA GLN A 230 -2.98 -19.88 4.49
C GLN A 230 -4.36 -20.20 5.08
N ASN A 231 -4.92 -19.26 5.86
CA ASN A 231 -6.24 -19.41 6.50
C ASN A 231 -7.40 -18.98 5.60
N HIS A 232 -7.15 -18.12 4.60
CA HIS A 232 -8.19 -17.60 3.73
C HIS A 232 -8.80 -18.70 2.83
N ASP A 233 -7.99 -19.59 2.25
CA ASP A 233 -8.49 -20.69 1.40
C ASP A 233 -9.26 -21.77 2.21
N LYS A 234 -8.86 -22.05 3.46
CA LYS A 234 -9.60 -23.00 4.32
C LYS A 234 -11.01 -22.53 4.67
N LYS A 235 -11.22 -21.21 4.81
CA LYS A 235 -12.57 -20.64 4.98
C LYS A 235 -13.42 -20.80 3.72
N VAL A 236 -12.82 -20.70 2.53
CA VAL A 236 -13.51 -20.90 1.25
C VAL A 236 -13.89 -22.38 1.03
N GLU A 237 -13.04 -23.34 1.41
CA GLU A 237 -13.35 -24.78 1.31
C GLU A 237 -14.39 -25.27 2.33
N ILE A 238 -14.37 -24.76 3.57
CA ILE A 238 -15.39 -25.10 4.60
C ILE A 238 -16.76 -24.52 4.21
N MET A 239 -16.79 -23.33 3.62
CA MET A 239 -18.02 -22.71 3.08
C MET A 239 -18.65 -23.47 1.90
N GLN A 240 -17.91 -24.36 1.23
CA GLN A 240 -18.43 -25.19 0.12
C GLN A 240 -19.03 -26.54 0.57
N ARG A 241 -18.79 -26.99 1.82
CA ARG A 241 -19.21 -28.32 2.30
C ARG A 241 -20.46 -28.35 3.19
N GLU A 242 -20.86 -27.24 3.80
CA GLU A 242 -22.09 -27.19 4.62
C GLU A 242 -23.13 -26.25 3.99
N GLY A 243 -24.19 -26.86 3.46
CA GLY A 243 -25.33 -26.15 2.90
C GLY A 243 -26.23 -25.52 3.98
N TYR A 244 -26.63 -24.29 3.70
CA TYR A 244 -27.75 -23.50 4.24
C TYR A 244 -27.58 -22.58 5.47
N SER A 245 -27.71 -21.29 5.13
CA SER A 245 -28.19 -20.10 5.87
C SER A 245 -27.26 -19.57 6.97
N SER A 246 -26.89 -18.29 7.02
CA SER A 246 -27.50 -17.08 6.50
C SER A 246 -26.39 -16.05 6.28
N ASN A 247 -26.44 -15.30 5.16
CA ASN A 247 -26.04 -13.89 5.07
C ASN A 247 -26.24 -13.42 3.62
N GLN A 248 -27.23 -12.54 3.44
CA GLN A 248 -27.56 -11.88 2.18
C GLN A 248 -26.41 -11.03 1.57
N SER A 249 -25.28 -10.88 2.26
CA SER A 249 -24.11 -10.12 1.80
C SER A 249 -23.34 -10.80 0.66
N ASP A 250 -23.26 -12.13 0.65
CA ASP A 250 -22.27 -12.81 -0.19
C ASP A 250 -22.73 -13.00 -1.64
N TYR A 251 -24.06 -13.08 -1.86
CA TYR A 251 -24.66 -13.06 -3.20
C TYR A 251 -24.46 -11.72 -3.93
N GLN A 252 -24.33 -10.62 -3.17
CA GLN A 252 -24.16 -9.30 -3.74
C GLN A 252 -22.79 -9.20 -4.42
N SER A 253 -21.72 -9.68 -3.76
CA SER A 253 -20.35 -9.71 -4.28
C SER A 253 -20.23 -10.49 -5.60
N VAL A 254 -20.69 -11.74 -5.68
CA VAL A 254 -20.55 -12.58 -6.89
C VAL A 254 -21.32 -11.99 -8.09
N SER A 255 -22.53 -11.46 -7.85
CA SER A 255 -23.36 -10.84 -8.89
C SER A 255 -22.81 -9.50 -9.40
N THR A 256 -22.07 -8.74 -8.59
CA THR A 256 -21.41 -7.50 -9.05
C THR A 256 -20.28 -7.76 -10.05
N PHE A 257 -19.53 -8.86 -9.92
CA PHE A 257 -18.41 -9.16 -10.83
C PHE A 257 -18.85 -9.57 -12.22
N THR A 258 -19.97 -10.30 -12.35
CA THR A 258 -20.49 -10.78 -13.63
C THR A 258 -21.36 -9.76 -14.37
N ARG A 259 -21.62 -8.59 -13.75
CA ARG A 259 -22.57 -7.61 -14.29
C ARG A 259 -22.00 -6.78 -15.45
N TYR A 260 -20.68 -6.60 -15.51
CA TYR A 260 -20.04 -5.67 -16.45
C TYR A 260 -18.86 -6.33 -17.18
N GLY A 261 -18.91 -6.39 -18.50
CA GLY A 261 -17.84 -6.91 -19.35
C GLY A 261 -17.14 -5.86 -20.23
N ARG A 262 -17.76 -4.69 -20.44
CA ARG A 262 -17.22 -3.66 -21.35
C ARG A 262 -17.57 -2.23 -20.98
N LEU A 263 -16.81 -1.29 -21.53
CA LEU A 263 -17.14 0.14 -21.53
C LEU A 263 -17.80 0.52 -22.85
N LYS A 264 -19.02 1.04 -22.80
CA LYS A 264 -19.75 1.56 -23.96
C LYS A 264 -19.61 3.08 -24.02
N VAL A 265 -19.23 3.61 -25.17
CA VAL A 265 -19.30 5.05 -25.45
C VAL A 265 -20.75 5.44 -25.71
N ILE A 266 -21.29 6.37 -24.94
CA ILE A 266 -22.66 6.89 -25.13
C ILE A 266 -22.68 8.32 -25.66
N ALA A 267 -21.62 9.09 -25.44
CA ALA A 267 -21.45 10.41 -26.03
C ALA A 267 -19.96 10.75 -26.20
N LYS A 268 -19.69 11.64 -27.14
CA LYS A 268 -18.34 12.14 -27.46
C LYS A 268 -18.41 13.64 -27.68
N LEU A 269 -17.47 14.35 -27.10
CA LEU A 269 -17.15 15.74 -27.41
C LEU A 269 -15.77 15.75 -28.04
N THR A 270 -15.73 16.08 -29.32
CA THR A 270 -14.51 16.43 -30.03
C THR A 270 -14.51 17.94 -30.18
N ASN A 271 -13.35 18.57 -30.03
CA ASN A 271 -13.19 19.97 -30.43
C ASN A 271 -13.50 20.04 -31.93
N GLY A 272 -14.71 20.47 -32.28
CA GLY A 272 -15.08 20.80 -33.65
C GLY A 272 -14.20 21.94 -34.12
N GLU A 273 -13.99 22.02 -35.43
CA GLU A 273 -13.04 22.86 -36.19
C GLU A 273 -13.13 24.39 -35.93
N ASN A 274 -13.93 24.84 -34.96
CA ASN A 274 -14.11 26.24 -34.57
C ASN A 274 -13.63 26.58 -33.14
N PHE A 275 -13.12 25.60 -32.36
CA PHE A 275 -12.59 25.87 -31.01
C PHE A 275 -11.06 25.87 -31.02
N HIS A 276 -10.46 27.05 -31.21
CA HIS A 276 -9.02 27.26 -31.04
C HIS A 276 -8.60 27.09 -29.56
N SER A 277 -8.49 25.84 -29.10
CA SER A 277 -7.41 25.37 -28.22
C SER A 277 -7.51 23.85 -28.06
N SER A 278 -6.79 23.11 -28.91
CA SER A 278 -6.38 21.74 -28.55
C SER A 278 -5.54 21.82 -27.28
N GLY A 279 -5.81 20.94 -26.31
CA GLY A 279 -5.14 21.04 -25.02
C GLY A 279 -5.51 19.91 -24.08
N ILE A 280 -4.57 19.57 -23.21
CA ILE A 280 -4.72 18.53 -22.21
C ILE A 280 -5.82 18.96 -21.25
N VAL A 281 -6.82 18.09 -21.04
CA VAL A 281 -7.79 18.23 -19.95
C VAL A 281 -7.16 17.67 -18.68
N SER A 282 -6.69 18.55 -17.80
CA SER A 282 -6.05 18.16 -16.54
C SER A 282 -7.08 17.71 -15.49
N SER A 283 -8.31 18.21 -15.56
CA SER A 283 -9.37 17.84 -14.61
C SER A 283 -10.73 17.81 -15.26
N ILE A 284 -11.52 16.79 -14.89
CA ILE A 284 -12.93 16.65 -15.21
C ILE A 284 -13.65 16.23 -13.93
N GLU A 285 -14.66 16.96 -13.50
CA GLU A 285 -15.36 16.67 -12.23
C GLU A 285 -16.84 17.02 -12.34
N PHE A 286 -17.70 16.12 -11.83
CA PHE A 286 -19.13 16.37 -11.64
C PHE A 286 -19.39 17.32 -10.48
N ASN A 287 -20.44 18.12 -10.61
CA ASN A 287 -20.99 18.89 -9.50
C ASN A 287 -21.70 17.96 -8.50
N HIS A 288 -22.15 18.51 -7.36
CA HIS A 288 -22.72 17.75 -6.25
C HIS A 288 -23.99 16.92 -6.58
N ASP A 289 -24.76 17.29 -7.62
CA ASP A 289 -25.96 16.56 -8.06
C ASP A 289 -25.76 15.83 -9.40
N ASP A 290 -24.51 15.74 -9.86
CA ASP A 290 -24.09 15.13 -11.13
C ASP A 290 -24.84 15.62 -12.38
N LYS A 291 -25.47 16.80 -12.33
CA LYS A 291 -26.16 17.38 -13.49
C LYS A 291 -25.23 18.18 -14.39
N LEU A 292 -24.23 18.82 -13.78
CA LEU A 292 -23.21 19.59 -14.48
C LEU A 292 -21.87 18.91 -14.29
N PHE A 293 -21.00 19.04 -15.28
CA PHE A 293 -19.59 18.72 -15.13
C PHE A 293 -18.71 19.84 -15.65
N ALA A 294 -17.54 19.98 -15.06
CA ALA A 294 -16.55 20.98 -15.45
C ALA A 294 -15.35 20.30 -16.09
N THR A 295 -14.74 20.95 -17.08
CA THR A 295 -13.41 20.60 -17.60
C THR A 295 -12.46 21.79 -17.47
N ALA A 296 -11.19 21.50 -17.21
CA ALA A 296 -10.13 22.48 -17.15
C ALA A 296 -8.78 21.85 -17.53
N GLY A 297 -7.85 22.68 -17.97
CA GLY A 297 -6.50 22.22 -18.28
C GLY A 297 -5.65 23.26 -18.99
N SER A 298 -4.92 22.84 -20.02
CA SER A 298 -3.95 23.70 -20.70
C SER A 298 -4.56 24.80 -21.57
N SER A 299 -5.86 24.73 -21.86
CA SER A 299 -6.63 25.75 -22.60
C SER A 299 -6.85 27.05 -21.80
N ARG A 300 -6.52 27.07 -20.51
CA ARG A 300 -6.72 28.20 -19.59
C ARG A 300 -8.19 28.62 -19.49
N ARG A 301 -9.10 27.66 -19.58
CA ARG A 301 -10.54 27.88 -19.42
C ARG A 301 -11.12 26.83 -18.48
N ILE A 302 -12.13 27.23 -17.71
CA ILE A 302 -13.04 26.32 -17.02
C ILE A 302 -14.32 26.29 -17.85
N ASN A 303 -14.65 25.13 -18.40
CA ASN A 303 -15.83 24.93 -19.22
C ASN A 303 -16.84 24.07 -18.45
N ILE A 304 -18.06 24.57 -18.29
CA ILE A 304 -19.15 23.88 -17.58
C ILE A 304 -20.15 23.38 -18.60
N PHE A 305 -20.51 22.11 -18.51
CA PHE A 305 -21.42 21.44 -19.43
C PHE A 305 -22.61 20.86 -18.67
N ASP A 306 -23.77 20.85 -19.33
CA ASP A 306 -24.92 20.08 -18.88
C ASP A 306 -24.79 18.62 -19.31
N PHE A 307 -24.88 17.70 -18.36
CA PHE A 307 -24.70 16.27 -18.62
C PHE A 307 -25.83 15.68 -19.46
N SER A 308 -27.08 16.15 -19.27
CA SER A 308 -28.22 15.67 -20.06
C SER A 308 -28.09 16.09 -21.52
N THR A 309 -27.71 17.34 -21.78
CA THR A 309 -27.37 17.84 -23.12
C THR A 309 -26.25 17.02 -23.74
N MET A 310 -25.19 16.74 -22.98
CA MET A 310 -24.04 15.95 -23.47
C MET A 310 -24.45 14.56 -23.97
N VAL A 311 -25.40 13.89 -23.32
CA VAL A 311 -25.79 12.50 -23.64
C VAL A 311 -26.92 12.42 -24.66
N ASN A 312 -27.90 13.33 -24.58
CA ASN A 312 -29.14 13.23 -25.36
C ASN A 312 -29.12 14.05 -26.65
N GLU A 313 -28.31 15.10 -26.73
CA GLU A 313 -28.28 15.99 -27.90
C GLU A 313 -27.24 15.57 -28.95
N PRO A 314 -27.46 15.92 -30.22
CA PRO A 314 -26.48 15.70 -31.29
C PRO A 314 -25.20 16.50 -31.05
N SER A 315 -24.10 16.08 -31.70
CA SER A 315 -22.74 16.56 -31.41
C SER A 315 -22.58 18.08 -31.57
N GLU A 316 -23.35 18.71 -32.45
CA GLU A 316 -23.33 20.16 -32.73
C GLU A 316 -23.87 21.00 -31.57
N LEU A 317 -24.72 20.43 -30.72
CA LEU A 317 -25.33 21.12 -29.57
C LEU A 317 -24.58 20.87 -28.25
N ARG A 318 -23.47 20.11 -28.29
CA ARG A 318 -22.65 19.80 -27.10
C ARG A 318 -21.64 20.91 -26.80
N ILE A 319 -22.14 22.11 -26.54
CA ILE A 319 -21.33 23.29 -26.20
C ILE A 319 -21.30 23.54 -24.69
N PRO A 320 -20.27 24.22 -24.15
CA PRO A 320 -20.26 24.62 -22.74
C PRO A 320 -21.38 25.63 -22.45
N LEU A 321 -22.10 25.39 -21.35
CA LEU A 321 -23.10 26.31 -20.79
C LEU A 321 -22.44 27.58 -20.23
N VAL A 322 -21.27 27.41 -19.63
CA VAL A 322 -20.46 28.50 -19.06
C VAL A 322 -19.00 28.28 -19.42
N GLU A 323 -18.34 29.34 -19.87
CA GLU A 323 -16.90 29.39 -20.03
C GLU A 323 -16.32 30.50 -19.13
N MET A 324 -15.33 30.16 -18.32
CA MET A 324 -14.60 31.11 -17.49
C MET A 324 -13.13 31.10 -17.89
N PRO A 325 -12.61 32.17 -18.53
CA PRO A 325 -11.21 32.28 -18.89
C PRO A 325 -10.35 32.49 -17.64
N THR A 326 -9.15 31.93 -17.66
CA THR A 326 -8.17 32.01 -16.57
C THR A 326 -6.83 32.52 -17.09
N ARG A 327 -6.01 33.06 -16.19
CA ARG A 327 -4.71 33.65 -16.56
C ARG A 327 -3.66 32.59 -16.92
N SER A 328 -3.77 31.42 -16.29
CA SER A 328 -2.76 30.37 -16.27
C SER A 328 -3.35 29.01 -16.60
N LYS A 329 -2.50 28.03 -16.91
CA LYS A 329 -2.95 26.63 -17.12
C LYS A 329 -3.46 26.07 -15.79
N LEU A 330 -4.54 25.30 -15.85
CA LEU A 330 -5.18 24.73 -14.67
C LEU A 330 -4.73 23.28 -14.47
N SER A 331 -4.60 22.87 -13.22
CA SER A 331 -4.16 21.51 -12.83
C SER A 331 -5.30 20.66 -12.27
N CYS A 332 -6.17 21.25 -11.45
CA CYS A 332 -7.24 20.52 -10.76
C CYS A 332 -8.48 21.40 -10.55
N LEU A 333 -9.64 20.76 -10.50
CA LEU A 333 -10.92 21.35 -10.12
C LEU A 333 -11.50 20.61 -8.91
N SER A 334 -12.29 21.32 -8.11
CA SER A 334 -13.12 20.71 -7.08
C SER A 334 -14.39 21.52 -6.86
N TRP A 335 -15.55 20.90 -7.06
CA TRP A 335 -16.84 21.51 -6.75
C TRP A 335 -17.07 21.57 -5.24
N ASN A 336 -17.66 22.68 -4.78
CA ASN A 336 -18.17 22.78 -3.44
C ASN A 336 -19.37 21.84 -3.26
N LYS A 337 -19.40 21.09 -2.15
CA LYS A 337 -20.46 20.09 -1.92
C LYS A 337 -21.77 20.68 -1.42
N HIS A 338 -21.76 21.92 -0.93
CA HIS A 338 -22.94 22.58 -0.36
C HIS A 338 -23.36 23.80 -1.18
N THR A 339 -22.41 24.63 -1.61
CA THR A 339 -22.68 25.80 -2.44
C THR A 339 -22.66 25.43 -3.92
N LYS A 340 -23.84 25.22 -4.50
CA LYS A 340 -24.02 24.60 -5.82
C LYS A 340 -23.23 25.21 -6.97
N ASN A 341 -23.05 26.52 -6.94
CA ASN A 341 -22.42 27.32 -7.99
C ASN A 341 -20.94 27.59 -7.74
N HIS A 342 -20.35 27.10 -6.63
CA HIS A 342 -18.94 27.32 -6.33
C HIS A 342 -18.05 26.16 -6.80
N ILE A 343 -16.98 26.50 -7.52
CA ILE A 343 -15.95 25.56 -7.94
C ILE A 343 -14.57 26.15 -7.63
N ALA A 344 -13.68 25.34 -7.05
CA ALA A 344 -12.29 25.70 -6.83
C ALA A 344 -11.43 25.20 -7.99
N SER A 345 -10.39 25.96 -8.33
CA SER A 345 -9.35 25.56 -9.28
C SER A 345 -7.96 25.81 -8.69
N SER A 346 -7.00 24.94 -9.01
CA SER A 346 -5.58 25.20 -8.82
C SER A 346 -4.88 25.39 -10.16
N ASP A 347 -3.85 26.23 -10.19
CA ASP A 347 -3.15 26.57 -11.43
C ASP A 347 -1.62 26.39 -11.38
N TYR A 348 -0.99 26.60 -12.53
CA TYR A 348 0.44 26.43 -12.75
C TYR A 348 1.32 27.52 -12.10
N GLU A 349 0.72 28.63 -11.66
CA GLU A 349 1.39 29.70 -10.92
C GLU A 349 1.26 29.51 -9.40
N GLY A 350 0.50 28.51 -8.95
CA GLY A 350 0.25 28.24 -7.54
C GLY A 350 -0.99 28.92 -6.98
N ILE A 351 -1.78 29.61 -7.81
CA ILE A 351 -2.98 30.28 -7.36
C ILE A 351 -4.09 29.24 -7.18
N VAL A 352 -4.79 29.33 -6.04
CA VAL A 352 -6.03 28.61 -5.81
C VAL A 352 -7.18 29.60 -5.86
N THR A 353 -8.11 29.42 -6.80
CA THR A 353 -9.22 30.36 -7.03
C THR A 353 -10.54 29.66 -6.79
N ILE A 354 -11.46 30.34 -6.09
CA ILE A 354 -12.87 29.93 -5.97
C ILE A 354 -13.67 30.77 -6.96
N TRP A 355 -14.44 30.10 -7.82
CA TRP A 355 -15.27 30.71 -8.85
C TRP A 355 -16.74 30.54 -8.53
N ASP A 356 -17.53 31.54 -8.85
CA ASP A 356 -18.98 31.42 -8.94
C ASP A 356 -19.37 31.24 -10.41
N VAL A 357 -19.90 30.07 -10.72
CA VAL A 357 -20.28 29.66 -12.08
C VAL A 357 -21.43 30.50 -12.64
N ASN A 358 -22.34 30.99 -11.79
CA ASN A 358 -23.48 31.79 -12.25
C ASN A 358 -23.03 33.20 -12.66
N THR A 359 -22.16 33.81 -11.86
CA THR A 359 -21.64 35.16 -12.13
C THR A 359 -20.42 35.17 -13.06
N ARG A 360 -19.79 34.00 -13.25
CA ARG A 360 -18.57 33.79 -14.05
C ARG A 360 -17.36 34.56 -13.50
N GLN A 361 -17.32 34.80 -12.20
CA GLN A 361 -16.29 35.59 -11.53
C GLN A 361 -15.54 34.75 -10.48
N GLY A 362 -14.25 35.08 -10.30
CA GLY A 362 -13.46 34.61 -9.16
C GLY A 362 -13.91 35.33 -7.89
N VAL A 363 -14.45 34.58 -6.95
CA VAL A 363 -14.92 35.07 -5.64
C VAL A 363 -13.74 35.30 -4.70
N MET A 364 -12.72 34.43 -4.77
CA MET A 364 -11.57 34.46 -3.86
C MET A 364 -10.34 33.88 -4.56
N GLU A 365 -9.16 34.49 -4.34
CA GLU A 365 -7.88 34.02 -4.85
C GLU A 365 -6.86 33.87 -3.72
N PHE A 366 -6.30 32.69 -3.56
CA PHE A 366 -5.25 32.39 -2.60
C PHE A 366 -3.90 32.28 -3.30
N LYS A 367 -2.92 33.09 -2.89
CA LYS A 367 -1.64 33.31 -3.62
C LYS A 367 -0.40 32.94 -2.82
N GLU A 368 -0.53 32.07 -1.81
CA GLU A 368 0.61 31.77 -0.93
C GLU A 368 1.50 30.61 -1.41
N HIS A 369 1.06 29.79 -2.38
CA HIS A 369 1.98 28.86 -3.04
C HIS A 369 2.88 29.66 -3.98
N ASN A 370 4.17 29.35 -4.00
CA ASN A 370 5.15 30.05 -4.83
C ASN A 370 5.60 29.24 -6.06
N LYS A 371 4.95 28.10 -6.30
CA LYS A 371 5.09 27.22 -7.46
C LYS A 371 3.72 26.60 -7.74
N ARG A 372 3.61 25.91 -8.88
CA ARG A 372 2.41 25.17 -9.30
C ARG A 372 1.74 24.43 -8.15
N ALA A 373 0.44 24.64 -8.02
CA ALA A 373 -0.43 23.83 -7.18
C ALA A 373 -1.00 22.71 -8.05
N TRP A 374 -0.76 21.44 -7.68
CA TRP A 374 -1.22 20.30 -8.48
C TRP A 374 -2.66 19.91 -8.19
N SER A 375 -3.11 20.11 -6.96
CA SER A 375 -4.39 19.60 -6.50
C SER A 375 -5.06 20.59 -5.56
N VAL A 376 -6.37 20.71 -5.70
CA VAL A 376 -7.26 21.42 -4.78
C VAL A 376 -8.50 20.58 -4.53
N VAL A 377 -8.97 20.54 -3.28
CA VAL A 377 -10.17 19.77 -2.89
C VAL A 377 -10.96 20.51 -1.81
N PHE A 378 -12.26 20.70 -2.03
CA PHE A 378 -13.20 21.06 -0.97
C PHE A 378 -13.44 19.90 0.01
N SER A 379 -13.59 20.21 1.29
CA SER A 379 -14.03 19.25 2.29
C SER A 379 -15.47 18.81 2.00
N HIS A 380 -15.72 17.52 2.25
CA HIS A 380 -17.05 16.92 2.08
C HIS A 380 -18.01 17.32 3.20
N LEU A 381 -17.49 17.56 4.40
CA LEU A 381 -18.29 17.84 5.60
C LEU A 381 -18.33 19.33 5.94
N GLU A 382 -17.32 20.09 5.54
CA GLU A 382 -17.21 21.52 5.86
C GLU A 382 -17.09 22.36 4.58
N SER A 383 -18.20 22.99 4.17
CA SER A 383 -18.29 23.72 2.89
C SER A 383 -17.33 24.89 2.75
N SER A 384 -16.85 25.46 3.86
CA SER A 384 -15.90 26.57 3.85
C SER A 384 -14.44 26.12 3.77
N MET A 385 -14.15 24.83 3.90
CA MET A 385 -12.77 24.34 3.97
C MET A 385 -12.32 23.73 2.66
N LEU A 386 -11.11 24.06 2.23
CA LEU A 386 -10.45 23.43 1.09
C LEU A 386 -8.97 23.18 1.40
N VAL A 387 -8.37 22.22 0.72
CA VAL A 387 -6.95 21.86 0.85
C VAL A 387 -6.30 21.91 -0.52
N SER A 388 -5.07 22.40 -0.59
CA SER A 388 -4.24 22.37 -1.79
C SER A 388 -2.83 21.85 -1.50
N GLY A 389 -2.19 21.32 -2.53
CA GLY A 389 -0.80 20.88 -2.48
C GLY A 389 -0.08 21.14 -3.80
N GLY A 390 1.22 21.42 -3.74
CA GLY A 390 1.99 21.80 -4.93
C GLY A 390 3.48 21.52 -4.87
N ASP A 391 4.18 22.02 -5.89
CA ASP A 391 5.63 21.87 -6.09
C ASP A 391 6.46 22.68 -5.09
N ASP A 392 5.84 23.53 -4.29
CA ASP A 392 6.49 24.29 -3.23
C ASP A 392 6.70 23.48 -1.94
N HIS A 393 6.39 22.18 -1.97
CA HIS A 393 6.50 21.24 -0.86
C HIS A 393 5.56 21.58 0.30
N LYS A 394 4.45 22.30 0.05
CA LYS A 394 3.49 22.68 1.09
C LYS A 394 2.11 22.12 0.82
N VAL A 395 1.47 21.62 1.87
CA VAL A 395 0.02 21.47 1.91
C VAL A 395 -0.55 22.70 2.62
N LYS A 396 -1.52 23.35 1.99
CA LYS A 396 -2.21 24.51 2.57
C LYS A 396 -3.68 24.22 2.73
N ILE A 397 -4.20 24.55 3.90
CA ILE A 397 -5.63 24.43 4.21
C ILE A 397 -6.18 25.84 4.29
N TRP A 398 -7.28 26.08 3.58
CA TRP A 398 -7.89 27.40 3.43
C TRP A 398 -9.31 27.37 3.96
N CYS A 399 -9.75 28.54 4.43
CA CYS A 399 -11.13 28.80 4.77
C CYS A 399 -11.68 29.88 3.84
N THR A 400 -12.85 29.67 3.24
CA THR A 400 -13.50 30.67 2.35
C THR A 400 -13.91 31.97 3.05
N LYS A 401 -13.70 32.07 4.37
CA LYS A 401 -14.00 33.25 5.18
C LYS A 401 -12.74 34.07 5.52
N GLN A 402 -11.56 33.62 5.10
CA GLN A 402 -10.27 34.24 5.41
C GLN A 402 -9.40 34.27 4.16
N GLU A 403 -8.53 35.27 4.01
CA GLU A 403 -7.67 35.40 2.84
C GLU A 403 -6.37 34.59 2.95
N SER A 404 -5.95 34.25 4.16
CA SER A 404 -4.72 33.49 4.43
C SER A 404 -5.01 32.01 4.71
N SER A 405 -4.00 31.16 4.50
CA SER A 405 -4.09 29.75 4.88
C SER A 405 -4.24 29.60 6.39
N VAL A 406 -5.18 28.75 6.79
CA VAL A 406 -5.44 28.41 8.20
C VAL A 406 -4.35 27.48 8.73
N ILE A 407 -3.89 26.55 7.91
CA ILE A 407 -2.86 25.57 8.26
C ILE A 407 -1.90 25.41 7.09
N ASN A 408 -0.61 25.27 7.41
CA ASN A 408 0.46 25.09 6.45
C ASN A 408 1.37 23.95 6.91
N ILE A 409 1.39 22.85 6.14
CA ILE A 409 2.21 21.66 6.42
C ILE A 409 3.38 21.68 5.43
N LYS A 410 4.60 21.80 5.94
CA LYS A 410 5.82 21.76 5.13
C LYS A 410 6.33 20.32 5.03
N MET A 411 6.42 19.82 3.80
CA MET A 411 6.93 18.50 3.47
C MET A 411 8.34 18.57 2.85
N ARG A 412 8.94 17.42 2.57
CA ARG A 412 10.30 17.30 2.02
C ARG A 412 10.36 17.08 0.52
N ALA A 413 9.23 16.75 -0.11
CA ALA A 413 9.12 16.40 -1.54
C ALA A 413 7.91 17.11 -2.18
N HIS A 414 7.81 17.11 -3.51
CA HIS A 414 6.68 17.73 -4.20
C HIS A 414 5.37 17.02 -3.83
N ILE A 415 4.28 17.78 -3.79
CA ILE A 415 2.95 17.24 -3.49
C ILE A 415 2.16 17.14 -4.79
N CYS A 416 1.85 15.91 -5.16
CA CYS A 416 1.17 15.62 -6.42
C CYS A 416 -0.35 15.65 -6.25
N CYS A 417 -0.86 15.25 -5.07
CA CYS A 417 -2.30 15.25 -4.82
C CYS A 417 -2.64 15.35 -3.33
N VAL A 418 -3.82 15.91 -3.05
CA VAL A 418 -4.40 15.98 -1.69
C VAL A 418 -5.86 15.57 -1.74
N LYS A 419 -6.36 14.91 -0.69
CA LYS A 419 -7.79 14.61 -0.50
C LYS A 419 -8.19 14.66 0.96
N TYR A 420 -9.34 15.26 1.24
CA TYR A 420 -10.04 15.06 2.52
C TYR A 420 -10.62 13.65 2.61
N ASN A 421 -10.61 13.10 3.82
CA ASN A 421 -11.40 11.92 4.14
C ASN A 421 -12.90 12.27 4.03
N PRO A 422 -13.73 11.44 3.39
CA PRO A 422 -15.16 11.73 3.23
C PRO A 422 -15.94 11.73 4.56
N GLY A 423 -15.47 10.98 5.57
CA GLY A 423 -16.09 10.86 6.89
C GLY A 423 -15.48 11.75 7.97
N SER A 424 -14.44 12.53 7.67
CA SER A 424 -13.80 13.43 8.64
C SER A 424 -13.22 14.66 7.97
N SER A 425 -13.61 15.86 8.43
CA SER A 425 -13.00 17.13 8.00
C SER A 425 -11.60 17.31 8.56
N ASN A 426 -11.19 16.50 9.54
CA ASN A 426 -9.88 16.60 10.19
C ASN A 426 -8.80 15.76 9.53
N HIS A 427 -9.16 14.84 8.64
CA HIS A 427 -8.19 13.91 8.05
C HIS A 427 -7.96 14.19 6.58
N ILE A 428 -6.69 14.21 6.19
CA ILE A 428 -6.28 14.39 4.79
C ILE A 428 -5.25 13.33 4.39
N ALA A 429 -5.37 12.83 3.16
CA ALA A 429 -4.35 12.03 2.50
C ALA A 429 -3.58 12.90 1.51
N VAL A 430 -2.26 12.72 1.48
CA VAL A 430 -1.33 13.50 0.65
C VAL A 430 -0.44 12.53 -0.12
N GLY A 431 -0.59 12.50 -1.44
CA GLY A 431 0.31 11.74 -2.32
C GLY A 431 1.51 12.59 -2.70
N SER A 432 2.71 12.05 -2.48
CA SER A 432 3.95 12.77 -2.67
C SER A 432 4.85 12.14 -3.75
N GLU A 433 5.73 12.96 -4.29
CA GLU A 433 6.75 12.55 -5.24
C GLU A 433 7.76 11.56 -4.65
N ASP A 434 7.95 11.53 -3.33
CA ASP A 434 8.84 10.60 -2.62
C ASP A 434 8.30 9.16 -2.52
N HIS A 435 7.24 8.85 -3.28
CA HIS A 435 6.60 7.53 -3.41
C HIS A 435 5.69 7.14 -2.23
N TYR A 436 5.54 8.02 -1.23
CA TYR A 436 4.71 7.74 -0.07
C TYR A 436 3.36 8.47 -0.11
N ILE A 437 2.42 7.95 0.66
CA ILE A 437 1.19 8.65 1.01
C ILE A 437 1.26 9.02 2.48
N TYR A 438 1.16 10.31 2.76
CA TYR A 438 1.12 10.82 4.12
C TYR A 438 -0.32 11.07 4.52
N TYR A 439 -0.75 10.45 5.61
CA TYR A 439 -2.09 10.64 6.16
C TYR A 439 -2.02 11.47 7.42
N TYR A 440 -2.63 12.65 7.42
CA TYR A 440 -2.53 13.62 8.51
C TYR A 440 -3.85 13.80 9.24
N ASP A 441 -3.73 14.04 10.54
CA ASP A 441 -4.73 14.75 11.33
C ASP A 441 -4.36 16.23 11.37
N ILE A 442 -5.18 17.08 10.78
CA ILE A 442 -4.90 18.51 10.66
C ILE A 442 -4.95 19.22 12.03
N ARG A 443 -5.50 18.58 13.07
CA ARG A 443 -5.47 19.08 14.44
C ARG A 443 -4.09 18.96 15.08
N ASN A 444 -3.25 18.04 14.60
CA ASN A 444 -1.86 17.89 15.01
C ASN A 444 -0.97 17.55 13.81
N ILE A 445 -0.42 18.58 13.17
CA ILE A 445 0.39 18.46 11.96
C ILE A 445 1.87 18.13 12.22
N SER A 446 2.27 17.92 13.47
CA SER A 446 3.69 17.71 13.82
C SER A 446 4.26 16.44 13.19
N TYR A 447 3.42 15.42 13.02
CA TYR A 447 3.74 14.16 12.37
C TYR A 447 2.48 13.61 11.68
N PRO A 448 2.62 12.85 10.58
CA PRO A 448 1.49 12.15 9.97
C PRO A 448 0.96 11.07 10.92
N LEU A 449 -0.35 10.82 10.91
CA LEU A 449 -0.97 9.68 11.57
C LEU A 449 -0.39 8.36 11.04
N ASN A 450 -0.18 8.28 9.73
CA ASN A 450 0.44 7.14 9.08
C ASN A 450 1.16 7.54 7.77
N ILE A 451 2.12 6.73 7.36
CA ILE A 451 2.82 6.83 6.09
C ILE A 451 2.64 5.49 5.36
N PHE A 452 1.90 5.51 4.25
CA PHE A 452 1.70 4.30 3.45
C PHE A 452 2.86 4.12 2.47
N ILE A 453 3.49 2.95 2.56
CA ILE A 453 4.67 2.56 1.78
C ILE A 453 4.29 1.40 0.85
N GLY A 454 4.58 1.53 -0.45
CA GLY A 454 4.38 0.43 -1.41
C GLY A 454 4.42 0.82 -2.89
N HIS A 455 4.28 2.10 -3.22
CA HIS A 455 4.60 2.61 -4.55
C HIS A 455 6.11 2.74 -4.76
N GLN A 456 6.54 2.64 -6.01
CA GLN A 456 7.95 2.71 -6.41
C GLN A 456 8.32 4.02 -7.11
N LYS A 457 7.32 4.87 -7.37
CA LYS A 457 7.44 6.18 -7.99
C LYS A 457 6.39 7.14 -7.41
N ALA A 458 6.44 8.40 -7.81
CA ALA A 458 5.54 9.46 -7.36
C ALA A 458 4.07 9.03 -7.30
N VAL A 459 3.40 9.36 -6.19
CA VAL A 459 1.97 9.07 -5.99
C VAL A 459 1.16 10.20 -6.61
N SER A 460 0.68 9.99 -7.83
CA SER A 460 0.03 11.02 -8.65
C SER A 460 -1.39 11.35 -8.19
N TYR A 461 -2.13 10.36 -7.67
CA TYR A 461 -3.49 10.57 -7.17
C TYR A 461 -3.76 9.77 -5.91
N VAL A 462 -4.61 10.33 -5.03
CA VAL A 462 -5.26 9.65 -3.92
C VAL A 462 -6.76 9.91 -3.99
N LYS A 463 -7.59 8.90 -3.75
CA LYS A 463 -9.08 8.98 -3.74
C LYS A 463 -9.64 7.99 -2.71
N PHE A 464 -10.61 8.41 -1.92
CA PHE A 464 -11.28 7.54 -0.94
C PHE A 464 -12.44 6.78 -1.57
N LEU A 465 -12.49 5.46 -1.39
CA LEU A 465 -13.65 4.63 -1.74
C LEU A 465 -14.72 4.71 -0.63
N SER A 466 -14.26 4.74 0.62
CA SER A 466 -15.06 4.86 1.83
C SER A 466 -14.30 5.66 2.89
N ASN A 467 -14.83 5.75 4.11
CA ASN A 467 -14.14 6.45 5.21
C ASN A 467 -12.82 5.76 5.60
N ASP A 468 -12.72 4.45 5.36
CA ASP A 468 -11.60 3.62 5.79
C ASP A 468 -10.76 3.11 4.60
N GLU A 469 -11.30 3.12 3.37
CA GLU A 469 -10.60 2.63 2.19
C GLU A 469 -10.07 3.77 1.32
N LEU A 470 -8.76 3.80 1.13
CA LEU A 470 -8.06 4.74 0.28
C LEU A 470 -7.49 4.02 -0.95
N ALA A 471 -7.65 4.61 -2.13
CA ALA A 471 -6.94 4.24 -3.34
C ALA A 471 -5.89 5.27 -3.70
N SER A 472 -4.79 4.81 -4.28
CA SER A 472 -3.75 5.65 -4.87
C SER A 472 -3.35 5.18 -6.27
N ALA A 473 -2.92 6.11 -7.10
CA ALA A 473 -2.30 5.86 -8.39
C ALA A 473 -0.86 6.37 -8.37
N SER A 474 0.03 5.69 -9.08
CA SER A 474 1.43 6.09 -9.21
C SER A 474 1.92 5.91 -10.64
N THR A 475 3.00 6.62 -10.97
CA THR A 475 3.75 6.46 -12.23
C THR A 475 4.62 5.18 -12.24
N ASP A 476 4.42 4.28 -11.28
CA ASP A 476 4.93 2.90 -11.29
C ASP A 476 3.98 1.90 -12.01
N SER A 477 2.99 2.42 -12.76
CA SER A 477 1.96 1.66 -13.47
C SER A 477 1.08 0.79 -12.57
N THR A 478 0.88 1.21 -11.32
CA THR A 478 0.02 0.50 -10.37
C THR A 478 -0.96 1.42 -9.66
N LEU A 479 -2.11 0.84 -9.30
CA LEU A 479 -2.99 1.40 -8.28
C LEU A 479 -2.82 0.58 -7.01
N CYS A 480 -2.82 1.22 -5.84
CA CYS A 480 -2.80 0.52 -4.55
C CYS A 480 -4.05 0.88 -3.74
N LEU A 481 -4.59 -0.10 -3.03
CA LEU A 481 -5.65 0.05 -2.04
C LEU A 481 -5.05 -0.04 -0.65
N TRP A 482 -5.54 0.78 0.27
CA TRP A 482 -5.06 0.93 1.63
C TRP A 482 -6.25 0.99 2.58
N ASP A 483 -6.10 0.41 3.76
CA ASP A 483 -7.01 0.59 4.88
C ASP A 483 -6.40 1.65 5.81
N VAL A 484 -7.04 2.81 5.91
CA VAL A 484 -6.53 3.94 6.68
C VAL A 484 -6.79 3.83 8.19
N THR A 485 -7.67 2.93 8.60
CA THR A 485 -7.97 2.69 10.01
C THR A 485 -7.05 1.62 10.58
N ARG A 486 -6.76 0.56 9.80
CA ARG A 486 -5.81 -0.50 10.16
C ARG A 486 -4.37 -0.20 9.77
N ASN A 487 -4.15 0.83 8.95
CA ASN A 487 -2.83 1.24 8.48
C ASN A 487 -2.10 0.17 7.64
N ILE A 488 -2.85 -0.60 6.84
CA ILE A 488 -2.30 -1.71 6.04
C ILE A 488 -2.54 -1.53 4.53
N PRO A 489 -1.63 -2.02 3.67
CA PRO A 489 -1.92 -2.22 2.26
C PRO A 489 -2.95 -3.34 2.09
N VAL A 490 -3.95 -3.11 1.25
CA VAL A 490 -5.02 -4.08 0.95
C VAL A 490 -4.73 -4.83 -0.34
N GLN A 491 -4.46 -4.11 -1.43
CA GLN A 491 -4.31 -4.74 -2.74
C GLN A 491 -3.52 -3.85 -3.72
N LYS A 492 -2.80 -4.49 -4.65
CA LYS A 492 -2.12 -3.83 -5.76
C LYS A 492 -2.74 -4.23 -7.10
N LEU A 493 -3.18 -3.26 -7.88
CA LEU A 493 -3.86 -3.41 -9.17
C LEU A 493 -2.88 -3.03 -10.30
N LYS A 494 -2.75 -3.91 -11.29
CA LYS A 494 -1.80 -3.76 -12.41
C LYS A 494 -2.51 -4.01 -13.74
N GLY A 495 -2.02 -3.41 -14.81
CA GLY A 495 -2.49 -3.68 -16.18
C GLY A 495 -2.48 -2.46 -17.11
N HIS A 496 -2.65 -1.26 -16.55
CA HIS A 496 -2.50 -0.01 -17.28
C HIS A 496 -1.03 0.41 -17.37
N ALA A 497 -0.69 1.24 -18.37
CA ALA A 497 0.63 1.82 -18.52
C ALA A 497 0.62 3.27 -18.02
N ASN A 498 1.43 3.56 -17.02
CA ASN A 498 1.60 4.92 -16.50
C ASN A 498 3.02 5.08 -15.98
N TYR A 499 3.86 5.83 -16.70
CA TYR A 499 5.28 5.98 -16.37
C TYR A 499 5.71 7.42 -16.10
N ILE A 500 4.98 8.41 -16.65
CA ILE A 500 5.38 9.82 -16.68
C ILE A 500 4.20 10.74 -16.33
N ASN A 501 3.01 10.49 -16.87
CA ASN A 501 1.91 11.46 -16.90
C ASN A 501 0.90 11.31 -15.75
N PHE A 502 0.17 12.38 -15.48
CA PHE A 502 -1.00 12.35 -14.62
C PHE A 502 -2.22 11.85 -15.42
N VAL A 503 -2.56 10.58 -15.27
CA VAL A 503 -3.58 9.92 -16.11
C VAL A 503 -5.00 9.90 -15.53
N GLY A 504 -5.19 10.50 -14.35
CA GLY A 504 -6.46 10.54 -13.63
C GLY A 504 -6.77 9.26 -12.84
N LEU A 505 -7.47 9.44 -11.72
CA LEU A 505 -8.00 8.37 -10.87
C LEU A 505 -9.39 8.76 -10.38
N SER A 506 -10.36 7.87 -10.53
CA SER A 506 -11.70 8.03 -9.98
C SER A 506 -12.22 6.71 -9.40
N VAL A 507 -13.08 6.80 -8.40
CA VAL A 507 -13.65 5.64 -7.71
C VAL A 507 -15.17 5.75 -7.63
N TYR A 508 -15.85 4.60 -7.77
CA TYR A 508 -17.31 4.47 -7.68
C TYR A 508 -17.64 3.14 -7.02
N ARG A 509 -18.18 3.19 -5.80
CA ARG A 509 -18.42 2.00 -4.97
C ARG A 509 -17.15 1.16 -4.88
N ASP A 510 -17.18 -0.05 -5.42
CA ASP A 510 -16.07 -0.99 -5.45
C ASP A 510 -15.24 -0.93 -6.75
N PHE A 511 -15.54 0.00 -7.65
CA PHE A 511 -14.84 0.16 -8.93
C PHE A 511 -13.86 1.32 -8.89
N LEU A 512 -12.69 1.11 -9.50
CA LEU A 512 -11.68 2.12 -9.74
C LEU A 512 -11.51 2.31 -11.23
N ALA A 513 -11.36 3.55 -11.67
CA ALA A 513 -10.99 3.88 -13.04
C ALA A 513 -9.73 4.73 -13.06
N CYS A 514 -8.85 4.45 -14.01
CA CYS A 514 -7.68 5.28 -14.29
C CYS A 514 -7.43 5.37 -15.79
N GLY A 515 -6.73 6.42 -16.20
CA GLY A 515 -6.19 6.51 -17.56
C GLY A 515 -4.92 5.68 -17.75
N SER A 516 -4.40 5.75 -18.97
CA SER A 516 -3.17 5.09 -19.41
C SER A 516 -2.48 5.94 -20.47
N GLU A 517 -1.16 5.83 -20.54
CA GLU A 517 -0.30 6.40 -21.59
C GLU A 517 -0.47 5.71 -22.95
N THR A 518 -1.24 4.62 -23.00
CA THR A 518 -1.69 3.96 -24.23
C THR A 518 -3.00 4.53 -24.79
N ASN A 519 -3.41 5.72 -24.34
CA ASN A 519 -4.70 6.36 -24.68
C ASN A 519 -5.92 5.47 -24.38
N GLU A 520 -5.85 4.73 -23.28
CA GLU A 520 -6.85 3.78 -22.81
C GLU A 520 -7.34 4.13 -21.41
N VAL A 521 -8.64 3.94 -21.15
CA VAL A 521 -9.24 3.98 -19.82
C VAL A 521 -9.34 2.56 -19.31
N TYR A 522 -8.83 2.31 -18.11
CA TYR A 522 -8.91 1.01 -17.44
C TYR A 522 -9.89 1.09 -16.28
N VAL A 523 -10.69 0.04 -16.10
CA VAL A 523 -11.55 -0.14 -14.93
C VAL A 523 -11.16 -1.41 -14.19
N TYR A 524 -11.07 -1.29 -12.87
CA TYR A 524 -10.77 -2.36 -11.94
C TYR A 524 -11.93 -2.51 -10.97
N HIS A 525 -12.17 -3.72 -10.51
CA HIS A 525 -12.92 -3.94 -9.28
C HIS A 525 -11.92 -4.06 -8.13
N LYS A 526 -12.21 -3.50 -6.96
CA LYS A 526 -11.28 -3.41 -5.82
C LYS A 526 -10.69 -4.76 -5.41
N ALA A 527 -11.49 -5.81 -5.51
CA ALA A 527 -11.11 -7.19 -5.21
C ALA A 527 -10.30 -7.93 -6.30
N MET A 528 -10.05 -7.34 -7.48
CA MET A 528 -9.35 -8.00 -8.59
C MET A 528 -8.05 -7.30 -8.97
N SER A 529 -6.92 -8.03 -9.03
CA SER A 529 -5.60 -7.42 -9.29
C SER A 529 -5.37 -7.03 -10.76
N LYS A 530 -6.20 -7.53 -11.67
CA LYS A 530 -6.18 -7.23 -13.10
C LYS A 530 -7.38 -6.35 -13.49
N PRO A 531 -7.31 -5.65 -14.63
CA PRO A 531 -8.43 -4.84 -15.09
C PRO A 531 -9.64 -5.71 -15.38
N LEU A 532 -10.83 -5.22 -15.01
CA LEU A 532 -12.11 -5.80 -15.41
C LEU A 532 -12.34 -5.57 -16.91
N THR A 533 -12.12 -4.34 -17.37
CA THR A 533 -12.30 -3.95 -18.76
C THR A 533 -11.52 -2.67 -19.06
N TRP A 534 -11.41 -2.32 -20.34
CA TRP A 534 -10.73 -1.10 -20.79
C TRP A 534 -11.36 -0.56 -22.08
N HIS A 535 -11.13 0.73 -22.37
CA HIS A 535 -11.62 1.41 -23.57
C HIS A 535 -10.56 2.30 -24.19
N ARG A 536 -10.30 2.17 -25.49
CA ARG A 536 -9.34 3.01 -26.22
C ARG A 536 -9.98 4.25 -26.84
N PHE A 537 -9.35 5.42 -26.70
CA PHE A 537 -9.87 6.68 -27.21
C PHE A 537 -9.93 6.77 -28.75
N GLY A 538 -8.96 6.19 -29.48
CA GLY A 538 -8.91 6.21 -30.95
C GLY A 538 -8.34 4.93 -31.57
N THR A 539 -8.41 4.83 -32.90
CA THR A 539 -7.70 3.84 -33.72
C THR A 539 -6.31 4.37 -34.08
N LEU A 540 -5.29 3.52 -34.07
CA LEU A 540 -3.95 3.88 -34.54
C LEU A 540 -4.02 4.22 -36.04
N ASN A 541 -4.16 5.50 -36.37
CA ASN A 541 -3.71 5.99 -37.67
C ASN A 541 -2.24 6.37 -37.48
N VAL A 542 -1.37 5.83 -38.32
CA VAL A 542 0.08 6.05 -38.28
C VAL A 542 0.45 7.53 -38.53
N GLU A 543 -0.51 8.33 -38.97
CA GLU A 543 -0.39 9.78 -39.21
C GLU A 543 -0.75 10.66 -37.99
N ASP A 544 -1.24 10.06 -36.89
CA ASP A 544 -1.70 10.79 -35.68
C ASP A 544 -0.58 11.05 -34.65
N SER A 545 0.70 10.95 -35.00
CA SER A 545 1.76 11.45 -34.11
C SER A 545 1.79 12.98 -34.17
N ASP A 546 1.61 13.66 -33.03
CA ASP A 546 1.87 15.10 -32.93
C ASP A 546 3.28 15.41 -33.47
N GLU A 547 3.53 16.65 -33.95
CA GLU A 547 4.84 17.07 -34.52
C GLU A 547 6.05 16.78 -33.60
N ASP A 548 5.81 16.58 -32.30
CA ASP A 548 6.79 16.23 -31.25
C ASP A 548 6.99 14.71 -31.01
N GLY A 549 6.31 13.83 -31.75
CA GLY A 549 6.40 12.38 -31.59
C GLY A 549 5.82 11.83 -30.28
N ARG A 550 5.00 12.62 -29.56
CA ARG A 550 4.35 12.21 -28.30
C ARG A 550 3.06 11.45 -28.56
N SER A 551 2.91 10.30 -27.92
CA SER A 551 1.67 9.52 -27.95
C SER A 551 0.60 10.13 -27.05
N ASP A 552 -0.64 10.08 -27.50
CA ASP A 552 -1.80 10.47 -26.70
C ASP A 552 -1.92 9.66 -25.40
N PHE A 553 -2.45 10.29 -24.35
CA PHE A 553 -2.75 9.63 -23.08
C PHE A 553 -4.09 10.10 -22.53
N VAL A 554 -4.75 9.23 -21.77
CA VAL A 554 -5.93 9.64 -20.98
C VAL A 554 -5.44 10.50 -19.82
N SER A 555 -5.99 11.69 -19.66
CA SER A 555 -5.49 12.72 -18.73
C SER A 555 -6.41 12.96 -17.53
N ALA A 556 -7.70 12.66 -17.65
CA ALA A 556 -8.65 12.81 -16.54
C ALA A 556 -9.82 11.83 -16.64
N VAL A 557 -10.30 11.34 -15.50
CA VAL A 557 -11.46 10.45 -15.38
C VAL A 557 -12.30 10.82 -14.16
N CYS A 558 -13.63 10.71 -14.26
CA CYS A 558 -14.56 11.00 -13.17
C CYS A 558 -15.85 10.18 -13.27
N TRP A 559 -16.07 9.30 -12.31
CA TRP A 559 -17.33 8.58 -12.17
C TRP A 559 -18.48 9.51 -11.81
N LYS A 560 -19.66 9.19 -12.33
CA LYS A 560 -20.92 9.71 -11.83
C LYS A 560 -21.29 8.99 -10.52
N SER A 561 -21.78 9.71 -9.53
CA SER A 561 -21.90 9.23 -8.15
C SER A 561 -22.90 8.07 -7.95
N ASP A 562 -23.93 7.99 -8.79
CA ASP A 562 -25.10 7.12 -8.64
C ASP A 562 -25.22 6.01 -9.71
N SER A 563 -24.28 5.94 -10.66
CA SER A 563 -24.44 5.11 -11.85
C SER A 563 -23.12 4.54 -12.36
N PRO A 564 -23.16 3.46 -13.17
CA PRO A 564 -21.97 2.92 -13.85
C PRO A 564 -21.43 3.83 -14.98
N THR A 565 -21.74 5.13 -14.95
CA THR A 565 -21.36 6.10 -15.99
C THR A 565 -20.15 6.91 -15.54
N MET A 566 -19.24 7.20 -16.46
CA MET A 566 -18.01 7.94 -16.21
C MET A 566 -17.71 8.91 -17.35
N LEU A 567 -17.13 10.05 -16.99
CA LEU A 567 -16.47 10.96 -17.91
C LEU A 567 -14.99 10.62 -18.01
N ALA A 568 -14.46 10.59 -19.22
CA ALA A 568 -13.03 10.45 -19.47
C ALA A 568 -12.58 11.50 -20.48
N ALA A 569 -11.40 12.07 -20.27
CA ALA A 569 -10.78 13.02 -21.19
C ALA A 569 -9.32 12.66 -21.48
N ASN A 570 -8.81 13.05 -22.65
CA ASN A 570 -7.44 12.77 -23.06
C ASN A 570 -6.60 14.03 -23.33
N SER A 571 -5.32 13.82 -23.64
CA SER A 571 -4.33 14.86 -23.93
C SER A 571 -4.68 15.80 -25.08
N ARG A 572 -5.56 15.39 -26.00
CA ARG A 572 -6.03 16.20 -27.14
C ARG A 572 -7.25 17.05 -26.84
N GLY A 573 -7.83 16.93 -25.66
CA GLY A 573 -9.08 17.64 -25.32
C GLY A 573 -10.35 16.84 -25.62
N MET A 574 -10.24 15.61 -26.12
CA MET A 574 -11.42 14.78 -26.39
C MET A 574 -12.05 14.35 -25.07
N VAL A 575 -13.37 14.50 -24.94
CA VAL A 575 -14.13 13.99 -23.80
C VAL A 575 -15.08 12.90 -24.27
N LYS A 576 -15.14 11.78 -23.56
CA LYS A 576 -16.09 10.68 -23.78
C LYS A 576 -16.91 10.44 -22.53
N VAL A 577 -18.20 10.16 -22.74
CA VAL A 577 -19.05 9.58 -21.71
C VAL A 577 -19.07 8.07 -21.92
N LEU A 578 -18.59 7.33 -20.94
CA LEU A 578 -18.46 5.88 -20.93
C LEU A 578 -19.41 5.28 -19.91
N VAL A 579 -20.00 4.12 -20.21
CA VAL A 579 -20.86 3.38 -19.29
C VAL A 579 -20.34 1.95 -19.16
N LEU A 580 -20.17 1.45 -17.94
CA LEU A 580 -19.96 0.02 -17.71
C LEU A 580 -21.23 -0.73 -18.07
N ALA A 581 -21.10 -1.60 -19.07
CA ALA A 581 -22.17 -2.43 -19.59
C ALA A 581 -21.82 -3.92 -19.45
N PRO A 582 -22.82 -4.80 -19.36
CA PRO A 582 -22.62 -6.25 -19.44
C PRO A 582 -21.81 -6.68 -20.65
#